data_AF-A0AAD9V740-F1
#
_entry.id   AF-A0AAD9V740-F1
#
_cell.length_a   1.000
_cell.length_b   1.000
_cell.length_c   1.000
_cell.angle_alpha   90.00
_cell.angle_beta   90.00
_cell.angle_gamma   90.00
#
_symmetry.space_group_name_H-M   'P 1'
#
loop_
_entity.id
_entity.type
_entity.pdbx_description
1 polymer ?
#
loop_
_entity_poly.entity_id
_entity_poly.type
_entity_poly.pdbx_seq_one_letter_code
_entity_poly.pdbx_strand_id
1 'polypeptide(L)'
;MSHSKQGIKQVMKTKYHMEGSVNGHEFTIEGVGTGNPYEGKQMSELVIIKPAGKPLPFSFDILSSVFQYASQSTLKACLTISSKDSQMECHMKGHLCLRMEELLQPVGPFGGGYHRCQFDSTFKTEKPVTMPPNHVIEHHIARTDLGQTAKGFAVKLDGQAAAHVNPLKVE
;
A
#
# COMPACT_ATOMS: atom_id res chain seq x y z
N MET A 1 -12.78 -17.96 -20.77
CA MET A 1 -13.43 -17.42 -19.55
C MET A 1 -13.01 -15.96 -19.43
N SER A 2 -13.89 -15.03 -19.79
CA SER A 2 -13.55 -13.60 -19.94
C SER A 2 -13.52 -12.89 -18.58
N HIS A 3 -12.35 -12.38 -18.18
CA HIS A 3 -12.11 -11.64 -16.94
C HIS A 3 -12.62 -10.18 -16.96
N SER A 4 -13.43 -9.78 -17.95
CA SER A 4 -13.71 -8.38 -18.27
C SER A 4 -14.96 -7.76 -17.60
N LYS A 5 -15.54 -8.36 -16.55
CA LYS A 5 -16.90 -7.99 -16.14
C LYS A 5 -17.10 -6.64 -15.43
N GLN A 6 -16.06 -5.88 -15.03
CA GLN A 6 -16.27 -4.60 -14.30
C GLN A 6 -15.22 -3.50 -14.61
N GLY A 7 -14.65 -3.47 -15.82
CA GLY A 7 -13.72 -2.40 -16.25
C GLY A 7 -12.31 -2.47 -15.65
N ILE A 8 -12.07 -3.38 -14.70
CA ILE A 8 -10.73 -3.70 -14.19
C ILE A 8 -10.04 -4.62 -15.20
N LYS A 9 -8.90 -4.16 -15.72
CA LYS A 9 -8.07 -4.91 -16.67
C LYS A 9 -7.02 -5.72 -15.91
N GLN A 10 -6.44 -6.71 -16.59
CA GLN A 10 -5.31 -7.46 -16.05
C GLN A 10 -4.12 -6.56 -15.71
N VAL A 11 -3.94 -5.46 -16.45
CA VAL A 11 -2.95 -4.43 -16.14
C VAL A 11 -3.67 -3.11 -15.98
N MET A 12 -3.49 -2.49 -14.82
CA MET A 12 -4.05 -1.19 -14.47
C MET A 12 -2.91 -0.20 -14.22
N LYS A 13 -3.08 1.04 -14.67
CA LYS A 13 -2.18 2.15 -14.36
C LYS A 13 -2.79 3.00 -13.26
N THR A 14 -1.94 3.48 -12.36
CA THR A 14 -2.31 4.32 -11.22
C THR A 14 -1.55 5.63 -11.28
N LYS A 15 -2.18 6.72 -10.85
CA LYS A 15 -1.52 8.00 -10.60
C LYS A 15 -1.65 8.32 -9.12
N TYR A 16 -0.57 8.80 -8.52
CA TYR A 16 -0.50 9.14 -7.11
C TYR A 16 -0.26 10.63 -6.93
N HIS A 17 -0.94 11.19 -5.94
CA HIS A 17 -0.70 12.52 -5.40
C HIS A 17 -0.84 12.42 -3.89
N MET A 18 0.20 12.80 -3.16
CA MET A 18 0.22 12.80 -1.70
C MET A 18 0.77 14.12 -1.22
N GLU A 19 0.04 14.74 -0.29
CA GLU A 19 0.49 15.88 0.48
C GLU A 19 0.41 15.50 1.95
N GLY A 20 1.40 15.95 2.72
CA GLY A 20 1.45 15.65 4.14
C GLY A 20 2.52 16.47 4.85
N SER A 21 2.61 16.25 6.16
CA SER A 21 3.65 16.83 7.00
C SER A 21 4.08 15.82 8.06
N VAL A 22 5.38 15.73 8.31
CA VAL A 22 5.96 14.92 9.38
C VAL A 22 6.85 15.84 10.21
N ASN A 23 6.58 15.94 11.51
CA ASN A 23 7.29 16.82 12.43
C ASN A 23 7.38 18.29 11.95
N GLY A 24 6.33 18.79 11.30
CA GLY A 24 6.29 20.16 10.75
C GLY A 24 6.96 20.32 9.38
N HIS A 25 7.58 19.27 8.83
CA HIS A 25 8.12 19.29 7.48
C HIS A 25 7.07 18.85 6.47
N GLU A 26 6.52 19.83 5.75
CA GLU A 26 5.60 19.59 4.64
C GLU A 26 6.31 18.94 3.46
N PHE A 27 5.58 18.04 2.79
CA PHE A 27 6.06 17.37 1.59
C PHE A 27 4.93 17.12 0.61
N THR A 28 5.32 16.96 -0.66
CA THR A 28 4.41 16.53 -1.72
C THR A 28 5.11 15.49 -2.58
N ILE A 29 4.40 14.41 -2.87
CA ILE A 29 4.87 13.30 -3.69
C ILE A 29 3.86 13.07 -4.81
N GLU A 30 4.37 13.04 -6.03
CA GLU A 30 3.62 12.59 -7.20
C GLU A 30 4.16 11.25 -7.66
N GLY A 31 3.35 10.48 -8.37
CA GLY A 31 3.87 9.24 -8.92
C GLY A 31 2.95 8.57 -9.90
N VAL A 32 3.50 7.56 -10.55
CA VAL A 32 2.77 6.68 -11.44
C VAL A 32 3.06 5.24 -11.06
N GLY A 33 2.07 4.39 -11.23
CA GLY A 33 2.21 2.98 -10.97
C GLY A 33 1.56 2.14 -12.05
N THR A 34 1.95 0.88 -12.06
CA THR A 34 1.33 -0.17 -12.87
C THR A 34 1.24 -1.43 -12.03
N GLY A 35 0.20 -2.22 -12.22
CA GLY A 35 0.04 -3.46 -11.48
C GLY A 35 -0.94 -4.40 -12.11
N ASN A 36 -0.88 -5.65 -11.67
CA ASN A 36 -1.87 -6.67 -11.96
C ASN A 36 -2.71 -6.94 -10.71
N PRO A 37 -3.95 -6.40 -10.64
CA PRO A 37 -4.80 -6.61 -9.48
C PRO A 37 -5.16 -8.08 -9.24
N TYR A 38 -5.12 -8.95 -10.27
CA TYR A 38 -5.42 -10.39 -10.12
C TYR A 38 -4.27 -11.18 -9.49
N GLU A 39 -3.04 -10.70 -9.63
CA GLU A 39 -1.85 -11.33 -9.05
C GLU A 39 -1.41 -10.66 -7.74
N GLY A 40 -2.07 -9.56 -7.35
CA GLY A 40 -1.67 -8.77 -6.19
C GLY A 40 -0.30 -8.12 -6.33
N LYS A 41 0.20 -7.95 -7.56
CA LYS A 41 1.50 -7.33 -7.85
C LYS A 41 1.33 -5.91 -8.32
N GLN A 42 2.15 -5.01 -7.80
CA GLN A 42 2.18 -3.63 -8.25
C GLN A 42 3.57 -3.01 -8.12
N MET A 43 3.81 -2.04 -8.98
CA MET A 43 5.02 -1.25 -9.00
C MET A 43 4.62 0.22 -9.07
N SER A 44 5.30 1.06 -8.30
CA SER A 44 5.09 2.51 -8.27
C SER A 44 6.40 3.25 -8.32
N GLU A 45 6.50 4.24 -9.21
CA GLU A 45 7.58 5.21 -9.27
C GLU A 45 7.05 6.53 -8.73
N LEU A 46 7.68 7.00 -7.66
CA LEU A 46 7.28 8.14 -6.87
C LEU A 46 8.39 9.19 -6.91
N VAL A 47 8.01 10.45 -7.01
CA VAL A 47 8.91 11.60 -7.06
C VAL A 47 8.50 12.57 -5.95
N ILE A 48 9.43 12.85 -5.05
CA ILE A 48 9.29 13.88 -4.02
C ILE A 48 9.50 15.22 -4.71
N ILE A 49 8.40 15.95 -4.93
CA ILE A 49 8.42 17.25 -5.63
C ILE A 49 8.61 18.42 -4.65
N LYS A 50 8.24 18.23 -3.38
CA LYS A 50 8.46 19.20 -2.30
C LYS A 50 9.06 18.51 -1.08
N PRO A 51 10.15 19.03 -0.48
CA PRO A 51 10.91 20.21 -0.92
C PRO A 51 11.67 19.99 -2.25
N ALA A 52 11.60 20.97 -3.17
CA ALA A 52 12.20 20.85 -4.50
C ALA A 52 13.71 20.63 -4.42
N GLY A 53 14.20 19.55 -5.05
CA GLY A 53 15.63 19.23 -5.11
C GLY A 53 16.27 18.83 -3.79
N LYS A 54 15.49 18.56 -2.72
CA LYS A 54 16.00 18.07 -1.44
C LYS A 54 15.35 16.74 -1.06
N PRO A 55 16.09 15.82 -0.42
CA PRO A 55 15.49 14.59 0.11
C PRO A 55 14.60 14.92 1.32
N LEU A 56 13.69 14.00 1.66
CA LEU A 56 12.89 14.11 2.88
C LEU A 56 13.82 14.04 4.11
N PRO A 57 13.56 14.82 5.17
CA PRO A 57 14.34 14.78 6.41
C PRO A 57 13.98 13.58 7.32
N PHE A 58 13.29 12.57 6.79
CA PHE A 58 12.86 11.35 7.49
C PHE A 58 12.87 10.16 6.51
N SER A 59 12.85 8.94 7.04
CA SER A 59 12.85 7.73 6.20
C SER A 59 11.56 7.62 5.38
N PHE A 60 11.70 7.35 4.08
CA PHE A 60 10.56 7.12 3.19
C PHE A 60 9.71 5.90 3.59
N ASP A 61 10.27 4.97 4.38
CA ASP A 61 9.59 3.73 4.76
C ASP A 61 8.27 3.97 5.50
N ILE A 62 8.14 5.08 6.25
CA ILE A 62 6.90 5.43 6.94
C ILE A 62 5.74 5.73 5.98
N LEU A 63 6.05 6.08 4.73
CA LEU A 63 5.07 6.39 3.67
C LEU A 63 4.81 5.20 2.75
N SER A 64 5.68 4.18 2.75
CA SER A 64 5.65 3.06 1.81
C SER A 64 4.32 2.30 1.83
N SER A 65 3.77 2.06 3.03
CA SER A 65 2.51 1.34 3.24
C SER A 65 1.30 2.11 2.70
N VAL A 66 1.35 3.44 2.68
CA VAL A 66 0.24 4.27 2.18
C VAL A 66 0.04 4.06 0.68
N PHE A 67 1.12 3.94 -0.10
CA PHE A 67 1.06 3.73 -1.54
C PHE A 67 0.69 2.30 -1.93
N GLN A 68 0.92 1.33 -1.03
CA GLN A 68 0.81 -0.10 -1.34
C GLN A 68 -0.42 -0.77 -0.70
N TYR A 69 -0.81 -0.40 0.52
CA TYR A 69 -1.96 -0.97 1.22
C TYR A 69 -3.28 -0.31 0.83
N ALA A 70 -3.25 0.98 0.50
CA ALA A 70 -4.43 1.70 0.02
C ALA A 70 -4.74 1.44 -1.46
N SER A 71 -3.92 0.65 -2.16
CA SER A 71 -4.08 0.42 -3.60
C SER A 71 -5.01 -0.77 -3.91
N GLN A 72 -5.57 -0.74 -5.12
CA GLN A 72 -6.58 -1.69 -5.61
C GLN A 72 -6.15 -3.17 -5.56
N SER A 73 -4.84 -3.45 -5.58
CA SER A 73 -4.25 -4.79 -5.53
C SER A 73 -4.50 -5.49 -4.18
N THR A 74 -4.29 -4.76 -3.08
CA THR A 74 -4.52 -5.23 -1.71
C THR A 74 -6.01 -5.50 -1.46
N LEU A 75 -6.86 -4.61 -1.96
CA LEU A 75 -8.32 -4.75 -1.86
C LEU A 75 -8.84 -5.99 -2.57
N LYS A 76 -8.22 -6.36 -3.69
CA LYS A 76 -8.65 -7.55 -4.41
C LYS A 76 -8.24 -8.85 -3.71
N ALA A 77 -7.10 -8.87 -3.04
CA ALA A 77 -6.75 -9.97 -2.17
C ALA A 77 -7.85 -10.18 -1.09
N CYS A 78 -8.27 -9.11 -0.38
CA CYS A 78 -9.44 -9.14 0.51
C CYS A 78 -10.71 -9.68 -0.18
N LEU A 79 -11.03 -9.17 -1.37
CA LEU A 79 -12.28 -9.47 -2.07
C LEU A 79 -12.33 -10.91 -2.60
N THR A 80 -11.17 -11.49 -2.96
CA THR A 80 -11.05 -12.87 -3.48
C THR A 80 -11.61 -13.90 -2.51
N ILE A 81 -11.59 -13.58 -1.21
CA ILE A 81 -12.06 -14.45 -0.13
C ILE A 81 -13.58 -14.31 0.13
N SER A 82 -14.24 -13.23 -0.31
CA SER A 82 -15.67 -12.98 0.02
C SER A 82 -16.67 -13.80 -0.81
N SER A 83 -16.46 -13.94 -2.11
CA SER A 83 -17.16 -14.85 -3.06
C SER A 83 -16.70 -14.49 -4.48
N LYS A 84 -16.88 -15.37 -5.46
CA LYS A 84 -16.55 -15.10 -6.88
C LYS A 84 -17.46 -14.05 -7.56
N ASP A 85 -18.61 -13.74 -6.96
CA ASP A 85 -19.65 -12.91 -7.60
C ASP A 85 -19.73 -11.48 -7.05
N SER A 86 -19.23 -11.21 -5.83
CA SER A 86 -19.29 -9.90 -5.16
C SER A 86 -18.10 -8.97 -5.44
N GLN A 87 -17.17 -9.39 -6.30
CA GLN A 87 -15.74 -9.25 -6.03
C GLN A 87 -15.05 -7.92 -6.42
N MET A 88 -15.70 -6.95 -7.04
CA MET A 88 -14.94 -5.91 -7.79
C MET A 88 -15.50 -4.49 -7.83
N GLU A 89 -16.62 -4.19 -7.16
CA GLU A 89 -17.32 -2.89 -7.28
C GLU A 89 -16.88 -1.82 -6.25
N CYS A 90 -15.69 -1.94 -5.69
CA CYS A 90 -15.21 -1.05 -4.61
C CYS A 90 -14.36 0.10 -5.16
N HIS A 91 -14.99 1.23 -5.52
CA HIS A 91 -14.30 2.52 -5.41
C HIS A 91 -14.24 2.86 -3.93
N MET A 92 -13.05 2.73 -3.33
CA MET A 92 -12.88 3.01 -1.91
C MET A 92 -12.33 4.41 -1.70
N LYS A 93 -13.09 5.22 -0.96
CA LYS A 93 -12.56 6.38 -0.25
C LYS A 93 -12.01 5.88 1.08
N GLY A 94 -10.75 5.44 1.06
CA GLY A 94 -10.05 5.03 2.27
C GLY A 94 -9.52 6.25 3.02
N HIS A 95 -9.95 6.44 4.27
CA HIS A 95 -9.16 7.20 5.24
C HIS A 95 -8.23 6.20 5.93
N LEU A 96 -6.94 6.26 5.63
CA LEU A 96 -5.93 5.50 6.35
C LEU A 96 -5.57 6.29 7.62
N CYS A 97 -6.00 5.81 8.78
CA CYS A 97 -5.57 6.35 10.06
C CYS A 97 -4.33 5.58 10.52
N LEU A 98 -3.16 6.18 10.35
CA LEU A 98 -1.92 5.61 10.86
C LEU A 98 -1.76 6.02 12.33
N ARG A 99 -1.94 5.08 13.25
CA ARG A 99 -1.50 5.25 14.63
C ARG A 99 -0.15 4.57 14.80
N MET A 100 0.92 5.32 14.55
CA MET A 100 2.28 4.83 14.80
C MET A 100 2.58 4.90 16.30
N GLU A 101 2.66 3.75 16.94
CA GLU A 101 3.22 3.62 18.29
C GLU A 101 4.62 3.01 18.16
N GLU A 102 5.66 3.81 18.48
CA GLU A 102 7.05 3.40 18.35
C GLU A 102 7.47 2.55 19.55
N LEU A 103 7.59 1.24 19.33
CA LEU A 103 8.17 0.30 20.30
C LEU A 103 9.54 -0.14 19.78
N LEU A 104 10.61 0.45 20.32
CA LEU A 104 11.97 -0.03 20.07
C LEU A 104 12.18 -1.38 20.77
N GLN A 105 12.48 -2.41 19.99
CA GLN A 105 13.02 -3.65 20.53
C GLN A 105 14.55 -3.55 20.63
N PRO A 106 15.18 -4.11 21.68
CA PRO A 106 16.61 -4.03 21.86
C PRO A 106 17.36 -4.65 20.68
N VAL A 107 18.29 -3.86 20.13
CA VAL A 107 19.22 -4.27 19.09
C VAL A 107 20.15 -5.37 19.61
N GLY A 108 20.27 -6.47 18.86
CA GLY A 108 21.20 -7.54 19.17
C GLY A 108 22.67 -7.09 19.00
N PRO A 109 23.65 -7.85 19.52
CA PRO A 109 25.06 -7.46 19.58
C PRO A 109 25.74 -7.25 18.21
N PHE A 110 25.08 -7.59 17.10
CA PHE A 110 25.57 -7.41 15.73
C PHE A 110 24.98 -6.19 15.00
N GLY A 111 24.32 -5.26 15.72
CA GLY A 111 23.81 -4.03 15.11
C GLY A 111 22.56 -4.22 14.25
N GLY A 112 21.73 -5.23 14.57
CA GLY A 112 20.44 -5.48 13.95
C GLY A 112 19.29 -5.30 14.94
N GLY A 113 18.17 -4.73 14.47
CA GLY A 113 16.94 -4.51 15.24
C GLY A 113 15.77 -4.12 14.33
N TYR A 114 14.57 -4.14 14.87
CA TYR A 114 13.35 -3.77 14.15
C TYR A 114 12.64 -2.62 14.86
N HIS A 115 12.18 -1.64 14.10
CA HIS A 115 11.19 -0.68 14.56
C HIS A 115 9.81 -1.29 14.34
N ARG A 116 9.05 -1.46 15.43
CA ARG A 116 7.68 -1.98 15.34
C ARG A 116 6.70 -0.81 15.16
N CYS A 117 5.74 -0.99 14.25
CA CYS A 117 4.61 -0.09 14.04
C CYS A 117 3.33 -0.93 13.98
N GLN A 118 2.25 -0.44 14.60
CA GLN A 118 0.92 -1.04 14.47
C GLN A 118 0.07 -0.23 13.48
N PHE A 119 -0.67 -0.94 12.63
CA PHE A 119 -1.52 -0.33 11.60
C PHE A 119 -2.97 -0.72 11.84
N ASP A 120 -3.81 0.23 12.24
CA ASP A 120 -5.26 0.04 12.36
C ASP A 120 -5.97 0.74 11.20
N SER A 121 -6.31 -0.02 10.16
CA SER A 121 -6.88 0.53 8.92
C SER A 121 -8.38 0.24 8.80
N THR A 122 -9.17 1.26 8.43
CA THR A 122 -10.60 1.08 8.11
C THR A 122 -10.83 1.29 6.63
N PHE A 123 -11.36 0.27 5.96
CA PHE A 123 -11.66 0.27 4.54
C PHE A 123 -13.17 0.46 4.33
N LYS A 124 -13.55 1.48 3.56
CA LYS A 124 -14.96 1.82 3.27
C LYS A 124 -15.20 1.89 1.77
N THR A 125 -16.28 1.28 1.32
CA THR A 125 -16.71 1.26 -0.07
C THR A 125 -17.78 2.32 -0.30
N GLU A 126 -17.78 2.96 -1.47
CA GLU A 126 -18.85 3.90 -1.83
C GLU A 126 -20.18 3.18 -2.07
N LYS A 127 -20.12 1.93 -2.55
CA LYS A 127 -21.29 1.08 -2.78
C LYS A 127 -21.33 -0.07 -1.79
N PRO A 128 -22.53 -0.56 -1.41
CA PRO A 128 -22.65 -1.76 -0.60
C PRO A 128 -21.97 -2.96 -1.27
N VAL A 129 -21.22 -3.73 -0.50
CA VAL A 129 -20.58 -4.97 -0.96
C VAL A 129 -20.81 -6.09 0.04
N THR A 130 -20.66 -7.34 -0.42
CA THR A 130 -20.66 -8.50 0.47
C THR A 130 -19.41 -8.48 1.33
N MET A 131 -19.58 -8.50 2.66
CA MET A 131 -18.47 -8.51 3.59
C MET A 131 -17.72 -9.85 3.52
N PRO A 132 -16.38 -9.85 3.36
CA PRO A 132 -15.60 -11.07 3.47
C PRO A 132 -15.64 -11.64 4.89
N PRO A 133 -15.50 -12.96 5.06
CA PRO A 133 -15.17 -13.53 6.36
C PRO A 133 -13.79 -13.05 6.83
N ASN A 134 -13.47 -13.29 8.10
CA ASN A 134 -12.14 -13.02 8.63
C ASN A 134 -11.07 -13.76 7.80
N HIS A 135 -10.01 -13.05 7.44
CA HIS A 135 -8.93 -13.55 6.62
C HIS A 135 -7.63 -12.79 6.90
N VAL A 136 -6.52 -13.32 6.38
CA VAL A 136 -5.19 -12.73 6.50
C VAL A 136 -4.77 -12.22 5.13
N ILE A 137 -4.11 -11.06 5.10
CA ILE A 137 -3.40 -10.58 3.90
C ILE A 137 -1.93 -10.49 4.23
N GLU A 138 -1.13 -11.21 3.48
CA GLU A 138 0.32 -11.12 3.52
C GLU A 138 0.79 -10.07 2.54
N HIS A 139 1.67 -9.21 3.02
CA HIS A 139 2.24 -8.11 2.25
C HIS A 139 3.76 -8.19 2.21
N HIS A 140 4.32 -7.92 1.04
CA HIS A 140 5.75 -7.71 0.87
C HIS A 140 5.96 -6.42 0.06
N ILE A 141 6.71 -5.47 0.63
CA ILE A 141 7.04 -4.20 -0.02
C ILE A 141 8.56 -4.07 -0.07
N ALA A 142 9.11 -3.86 -1.26
CA ALA A 142 10.51 -3.55 -1.46
C ALA A 142 10.65 -2.11 -1.96
N ARG A 143 11.56 -1.35 -1.34
CA ARG A 143 11.92 0.00 -1.74
C ARG A 143 13.26 -0.02 -2.47
N THR A 144 13.34 0.72 -3.58
CA THR A 144 14.60 1.04 -4.26
C THR A 144 14.70 2.55 -4.43
N ASP A 145 15.76 3.15 -3.88
CA ASP A 145 16.03 4.57 -4.04
C ASP A 145 16.68 4.81 -5.41
N LEU A 146 16.03 5.58 -6.28
CA LEU A 146 16.52 5.87 -7.64
C LEU A 146 17.38 7.14 -7.71
N GLY A 147 17.47 7.87 -6.59
CA GLY A 147 18.29 9.07 -6.46
C GLY A 147 17.62 10.34 -6.99
N GLN A 148 18.44 11.37 -7.22
CA GLN A 148 17.96 12.68 -7.65
C GLN A 148 17.69 12.70 -9.17
N THR A 149 16.51 13.18 -9.53
CA THR A 149 16.11 13.44 -10.92
C THR A 149 15.92 14.95 -11.12
N ALA A 150 15.72 15.38 -12.37
CA ALA A 150 15.40 16.78 -12.69
C ALA A 150 14.14 17.31 -11.98
N LYS A 151 13.23 16.41 -11.55
CA LYS A 151 11.97 16.78 -10.88
C LYS A 151 12.03 16.68 -9.35
N GLY A 152 13.03 16.01 -8.79
CA GLY A 152 13.11 15.70 -7.37
C GLY A 152 13.73 14.34 -7.09
N PHE A 153 13.68 13.89 -5.84
CA PHE A 153 14.18 12.56 -5.45
C PHE A 153 13.17 11.48 -5.82
N ALA A 154 13.62 10.47 -6.56
CA ALA A 154 12.80 9.38 -7.05
C ALA A 154 12.99 8.10 -6.22
N VAL A 155 11.89 7.42 -5.97
CA VAL A 155 11.83 6.15 -5.23
C VAL A 155 10.92 5.20 -5.99
N LYS A 156 11.35 3.94 -6.10
CA LYS A 156 10.55 2.85 -6.64
C LYS A 156 10.08 1.94 -5.51
N LEU A 157 8.80 1.58 -5.55
CA LEU A 157 8.21 0.58 -4.67
C LEU A 157 7.69 -0.59 -5.51
N ASP A 158 8.12 -1.80 -5.16
CA ASP A 158 7.57 -3.05 -5.66
C ASP A 158 6.79 -3.72 -4.52
N GLY A 159 5.49 -3.93 -4.72
CA GLY A 159 4.60 -4.51 -3.73
C GLY A 159 3.93 -5.78 -4.23
N GLN A 160 3.81 -6.74 -3.32
CA GLN A 160 3.04 -7.96 -3.51
C GLN A 160 2.09 -8.14 -2.33
N ALA A 161 0.85 -8.52 -2.63
CA ALA A 161 -0.18 -8.83 -1.65
C ALA A 161 -0.87 -10.15 -2.01
N ALA A 162 -1.00 -11.05 -1.05
CA ALA A 162 -1.75 -12.29 -1.20
C ALA A 162 -2.68 -12.47 0.00
N ALA A 163 -3.92 -12.88 -0.25
CA ALA A 163 -4.88 -13.12 0.81
C ALA A 163 -5.10 -14.61 1.01
N HIS A 164 -5.23 -14.98 2.27
CA HIS A 164 -5.34 -16.34 2.72
C HIS A 164 -6.52 -16.45 3.68
N VAL A 165 -7.31 -17.52 3.54
CA VAL A 165 -8.28 -17.89 4.56
C VAL A 165 -7.49 -18.30 5.79
N ASN A 166 -7.91 -17.86 6.98
CA ASN A 166 -7.25 -18.27 8.22
C ASN A 166 -7.32 -19.81 8.33
N PRO A 167 -6.18 -20.52 8.32
CA PRO A 167 -6.17 -21.98 8.31
C PRO A 167 -6.61 -22.58 9.66
N LEU A 168 -6.60 -21.78 10.74
CA LEU A 168 -7.02 -22.22 12.05
C LEU A 168 -8.55 -22.13 12.15
N LYS A 169 -9.20 -23.30 12.21
CA LYS A 169 -10.61 -23.38 12.60
C LYS A 169 -10.69 -23.05 14.09
N VAL A 170 -11.53 -22.09 14.44
CA VAL A 170 -11.92 -21.87 15.83
C VAL A 170 -12.80 -23.05 16.21
N GLU A 171 -12.34 -23.90 17.14
CA GLU A 171 -13.15 -24.94 17.78
C GLU A 171 -14.17 -24.33 18.77
#